data_AF-A0A936WWP8-F1
#
_entry.id   AF-A0A936WWP8-F1
#
_cell.length_a   1.000
_cell.length_b   1.000
_cell.length_c   1.000
_cell.angle_alpha   90.00
_cell.angle_beta   90.00
_cell.angle_gamma   90.00
#
_symmetry.space_group_name_H-M   'P 1'
#
loop_
_entity.id
_entity.type
_entity.pdbx_description
1 polymer ?
#
loop_
_entity_poly.entity_id
_entity_poly.type
_entity_poly.pdbx_seq_one_letter_code
_entity_poly.pdbx_strand_id
1 'polypeptide(L)'
;MKRTFIYIVIFVCRQIAFGQNHMTFQDSIKSYFDEIKVATKKGNQLWGSNLYGPILLVNPTTRQLCGNHPDSLGILKKDGNIYYGSLPIDVNIANTSLNWSGRRWAMIMLPVPTDKFDRINLFAHESFHKSPTIIGFQLFNTDNNHLDQRRRTYLRLELEALRKAVNAITPSEIKLYLSDALLFRKYRYSIYPGADTTENALELK
;
A
#
# COMPACT_ATOMS: atom_id res chain seq x y z
N MET A 1 -13.69 -82.54 25.43
CA MET A 1 -13.46 -81.13 25.80
C MET A 1 -12.67 -80.47 24.67
N LYS A 2 -13.33 -79.69 23.79
CA LYS A 2 -12.66 -79.00 22.67
C LYS A 2 -12.33 -77.57 23.09
N ARG A 3 -11.05 -77.20 23.06
CA ARG A 3 -10.55 -75.84 23.34
C ARG A 3 -10.49 -75.05 22.04
N THR A 4 -11.27 -73.98 21.95
CA THR A 4 -11.22 -72.99 20.85
C THR A 4 -10.20 -71.91 21.19
N PHE A 5 -9.21 -71.71 20.31
CA PHE A 5 -8.27 -70.58 20.37
C PHE A 5 -8.82 -69.42 19.53
N ILE A 6 -8.94 -68.24 20.13
CA ILE A 6 -9.33 -67.00 19.44
C ILE A 6 -8.03 -66.24 19.11
N TYR A 7 -7.77 -66.04 17.81
CA TYR A 7 -6.69 -65.17 17.34
C TYR A 7 -7.22 -63.74 17.19
N ILE A 8 -6.64 -62.80 17.94
CA ILE A 8 -6.93 -61.37 17.82
C ILE A 8 -5.95 -60.78 16.80
N VAL A 9 -6.47 -60.34 15.65
CA VAL A 9 -5.71 -59.62 14.63
C VAL A 9 -5.72 -58.13 14.98
N ILE A 10 -4.56 -57.57 15.32
CA ILE A 10 -4.39 -56.13 15.58
C ILE A 10 -4.15 -55.41 14.25
N PHE A 11 -5.13 -54.63 13.82
CA PHE A 11 -5.05 -53.78 12.63
C PHE A 11 -4.37 -52.45 13.01
N VAL A 12 -3.11 -52.26 12.61
CA VAL A 12 -2.39 -50.99 12.82
C VAL A 12 -2.76 -50.03 11.69
N CYS A 13 -3.68 -49.10 11.96
CA CYS A 13 -3.92 -47.95 11.10
C CYS A 13 -2.69 -47.03 11.09
N ARG A 14 -1.99 -46.97 9.95
CA ARG A 14 -1.00 -45.91 9.69
C ARG A 14 -1.74 -44.58 9.55
N GLN A 15 -1.69 -43.75 10.59
CA GLN A 15 -2.07 -42.34 10.51
C GLN A 15 -1.09 -41.64 9.57
N ILE A 16 -1.54 -41.27 8.37
CA ILE A 16 -0.82 -40.29 7.54
C ILE A 16 -1.11 -38.93 8.17
N ALA A 17 -0.22 -38.46 9.02
CA ALA A 17 -0.28 -37.10 9.54
C ALA A 17 0.00 -36.13 8.38
N PHE A 18 -1.04 -35.48 7.87
CA PHE A 18 -0.88 -34.26 7.08
C PHE A 18 -0.33 -33.19 8.03
N GLY A 19 0.98 -32.94 7.97
CA GLY A 19 1.58 -31.80 8.65
C GLY A 19 0.92 -30.52 8.17
N GLN A 20 0.36 -29.73 9.09
CA GLN A 20 -0.02 -28.36 8.78
C GLN A 20 1.25 -27.64 8.28
N ASN A 21 1.26 -27.20 7.02
CA ASN A 21 2.32 -26.34 6.49
C ASN A 21 2.29 -25.04 7.29
N HIS A 22 3.10 -24.95 8.34
CA HIS A 22 3.26 -23.73 9.10
C HIS A 22 4.01 -22.75 8.19
N MET A 23 3.30 -21.74 7.69
CA MET A 23 3.90 -20.72 6.82
C MET A 23 5.04 -20.05 7.59
N THR A 24 6.25 -20.07 7.02
CA THR A 24 7.39 -19.41 7.65
C THR A 24 7.28 -17.90 7.49
N PHE A 25 8.05 -17.14 8.28
CA PHE A 25 8.14 -15.69 8.08
C PHE A 25 8.57 -15.35 6.65
N GLN A 26 9.52 -16.10 6.09
CA GLN A 26 10.00 -15.94 4.71
C GLN A 26 8.90 -16.21 3.68
N ASP A 27 8.07 -17.25 3.88
CA ASP A 27 6.92 -17.54 3.01
C ASP A 27 5.89 -16.41 3.05
N SER A 28 5.66 -15.84 4.24
CA SER A 28 4.76 -14.69 4.42
C SER A 28 5.26 -13.47 3.65
N ILE A 29 6.55 -13.12 3.81
CA ILE A 29 7.17 -11.99 3.09
C ILE A 29 7.09 -12.18 1.57
N LYS A 30 7.42 -13.38 1.08
CA LYS A 30 7.32 -13.69 -0.35
C LYS A 30 5.89 -13.48 -0.85
N SER A 31 4.91 -13.97 -0.10
CA SER A 31 3.49 -13.80 -0.46
C SER A 31 3.11 -12.33 -0.54
N TYR A 32 3.58 -11.48 0.37
CA TYR A 32 3.28 -10.04 0.33
C TYR A 32 3.83 -9.37 -0.92
N PHE A 33 5.06 -9.70 -1.32
CA PHE A 33 5.64 -9.18 -2.57
C PHE A 33 4.89 -9.68 -3.82
N ASP A 34 4.48 -10.94 -3.83
CA ASP A 34 3.70 -11.52 -4.93
C ASP A 34 2.31 -10.86 -5.06
N GLU A 35 1.65 -10.57 -3.93
CA GLU A 35 0.35 -9.90 -3.90
C GLU A 35 0.39 -8.50 -4.52
N ILE A 36 1.31 -7.65 -4.07
CA ILE A 36 1.43 -6.30 -4.63
C ILE A 36 1.82 -6.35 -6.10
N LYS A 37 2.73 -7.26 -6.50
CA LYS A 37 3.14 -7.43 -7.90
C LYS A 37 1.95 -7.75 -8.81
N VAL A 38 1.03 -8.60 -8.35
CA VAL A 38 -0.20 -8.92 -9.09
C VAL A 38 -1.15 -7.72 -9.10
N ALA A 39 -1.34 -7.05 -7.98
CA ALA A 39 -2.26 -5.92 -7.85
C ALA A 39 -1.87 -4.74 -8.74
N THR A 40 -0.60 -4.32 -8.72
CA THR A 40 -0.13 -3.19 -9.53
C THR A 40 -0.09 -3.52 -11.03
N LYS A 41 0.14 -4.78 -11.41
CA LYS A 41 0.04 -5.22 -12.81
C LYS A 41 -1.38 -5.02 -13.33
N LYS A 42 -2.40 -5.36 -12.53
CA LYS A 42 -3.82 -5.10 -12.87
C LYS A 42 -4.13 -3.60 -12.89
N GLY A 43 -3.55 -2.83 -11.97
CA GLY A 43 -3.73 -1.38 -11.85
C GLY A 43 -2.92 -0.53 -12.84
N ASN A 44 -2.10 -1.13 -13.71
CA ASN A 44 -1.19 -0.39 -14.61
C ASN A 44 -1.95 0.61 -15.51
N GLN A 45 -3.12 0.22 -16.01
CA GLN A 45 -3.96 1.09 -16.85
C GLN A 45 -4.46 2.33 -16.08
N LEU A 46 -4.69 2.22 -14.77
CA LEU A 46 -5.14 3.34 -13.94
C LEU A 46 -4.04 4.39 -13.75
N TRP A 47 -2.80 3.94 -13.56
CA TRP A 47 -1.68 4.82 -13.21
C TRP A 47 -0.80 5.21 -14.41
N GLY A 48 -1.10 4.68 -15.61
CA GLY A 48 -0.25 4.83 -16.80
C GLY A 48 1.13 4.19 -16.67
N SER A 49 1.41 3.49 -15.57
CA SER A 49 2.67 2.81 -15.28
C SER A 49 2.50 1.75 -14.17
N ASN A 50 3.40 0.76 -14.15
CA ASN A 50 3.37 -0.28 -13.13
C ASN A 50 4.05 0.23 -11.85
N LEU A 51 3.27 0.36 -10.77
CA LEU A 51 3.78 0.79 -9.46
C LEU A 51 4.78 -0.20 -8.85
N TYR A 52 4.77 -1.47 -9.26
CA TYR A 52 5.67 -2.48 -8.69
C TYR A 52 7.12 -2.10 -8.93
N GLY A 53 7.88 -2.04 -7.86
CA GLY A 53 9.30 -1.75 -7.90
C GLY A 53 9.99 -2.12 -6.58
N PRO A 54 11.11 -1.47 -6.26
CA PRO A 54 11.83 -1.74 -5.03
C PRO A 54 11.02 -1.42 -3.78
N ILE A 55 10.82 -2.42 -2.94
CA ILE A 55 10.12 -2.34 -1.65
C ILE A 55 11.07 -2.88 -0.57
N LEU A 56 11.13 -2.19 0.57
CA LEU A 56 11.79 -2.62 1.80
C LEU A 56 10.76 -2.78 2.91
N LEU A 57 10.71 -3.94 3.52
CA LEU A 57 9.97 -4.20 4.74
C LEU A 57 10.95 -4.13 5.90
N VAL A 58 10.69 -3.29 6.89
CA VAL A 58 11.62 -3.01 8.00
C VAL A 58 10.94 -3.27 9.32
N ASN A 59 11.58 -4.06 10.19
CA ASN A 59 11.16 -4.17 11.58
C ASN A 59 11.63 -2.92 12.35
N PRO A 60 10.74 -2.10 12.91
CA PRO A 60 11.11 -0.85 13.56
C PRO A 60 11.93 -1.05 14.83
N THR A 61 11.76 -2.19 15.52
CA THR A 61 12.45 -2.52 16.76
C THR A 61 13.85 -3.06 16.50
N THR A 62 13.99 -4.04 15.59
CA THR A 62 15.27 -4.72 15.34
C THR A 62 16.07 -4.11 14.20
N ARG A 63 15.46 -3.24 13.39
CA ARG A 63 15.98 -2.67 12.14
C ARG A 63 16.33 -3.70 11.06
N GLN A 64 16.04 -4.98 11.31
CA GLN A 64 16.13 -6.03 10.29
C GLN A 64 15.19 -5.69 9.15
N LEU A 65 15.66 -5.89 7.93
CA LEU A 65 14.90 -5.58 6.75
C LEU A 65 14.91 -6.73 5.75
N CYS A 66 13.87 -6.80 4.94
CA CYS A 66 13.81 -7.62 3.74
C CYS A 66 13.33 -6.81 2.53
N GLY A 67 13.94 -7.07 1.37
CA GLY A 67 13.68 -6.39 0.13
C GLY A 67 13.37 -7.35 -1.01
N ASN A 68 12.60 -6.87 -1.99
CA ASN A 68 12.27 -7.63 -3.21
C ASN A 68 13.26 -7.38 -4.37
N HIS A 69 14.25 -6.51 -4.18
CA HIS A 69 15.29 -6.16 -5.15
C HIS A 69 16.66 -6.11 -4.46
N PRO A 70 17.77 -6.27 -5.19
CA PRO A 70 19.09 -5.94 -4.68
C PRO A 70 19.23 -4.42 -4.51
N ASP A 71 20.02 -4.00 -3.53
CA ASP A 71 20.53 -2.64 -3.50
C ASP A 71 21.66 -2.43 -4.52
N SER A 72 22.01 -1.18 -4.78
CA SER A 72 23.01 -0.86 -5.82
C SER A 72 24.45 -1.00 -5.33
N LEU A 73 24.68 -1.05 -4.01
CA LEU A 73 26.02 -1.15 -3.41
C LEU A 73 26.36 -2.58 -2.91
N GLY A 74 25.44 -3.53 -3.06
CA GLY A 74 25.64 -4.94 -2.67
C GLY A 74 25.64 -5.19 -1.15
N ILE A 75 25.03 -4.30 -0.37
CA ILE A 75 24.93 -4.44 1.09
C ILE A 75 23.98 -5.58 1.48
N LEU A 76 22.89 -5.76 0.74
CA LEU A 76 21.88 -6.76 1.03
C LEU A 76 22.32 -8.15 0.57
N LYS A 77 22.12 -9.14 1.44
CA LYS A 77 22.42 -10.53 1.16
C LYS A 77 21.19 -11.24 0.60
N LYS A 78 21.36 -11.91 -0.52
CA LYS A 78 20.28 -12.67 -1.16
C LYS A 78 20.07 -14.02 -0.47
N ASP A 79 18.82 -14.35 -0.19
CA ASP A 79 18.38 -15.69 0.18
C ASP A 79 17.05 -16.01 -0.53
N GLY A 80 17.09 -17.01 -1.40
CA GLY A 80 16.03 -17.29 -2.37
C GLY A 80 15.78 -16.08 -3.29
N ASN A 81 14.56 -15.55 -3.25
CA ASN A 81 14.14 -14.37 -4.02
C ASN A 81 14.03 -13.10 -3.17
N ILE A 82 14.48 -13.14 -1.91
CA ILE A 82 14.40 -12.04 -0.96
C ILE A 82 15.83 -11.59 -0.62
N TYR A 83 15.99 -10.30 -0.37
CA TYR A 83 17.24 -9.68 0.04
C TYR A 83 17.14 -9.26 1.49
N TYR A 84 18.11 -9.58 2.32
CA TYR A 84 18.10 -9.33 3.75
C TYR A 84 19.25 -8.43 4.19
N GLY A 85 19.01 -7.67 5.26
CA GLY A 85 20.02 -6.82 5.86
C GLY A 85 19.51 -6.18 7.15
N SER A 86 20.21 -5.14 7.57
CA SER A 86 19.78 -4.27 8.67
C SER A 86 19.92 -2.82 8.24
N LEU A 87 18.94 -2.00 8.60
CA LEU A 87 18.95 -0.58 8.28
C LEU A 87 19.91 0.15 9.24
N PRO A 88 20.88 0.94 8.75
CA PRO A 88 21.81 1.71 9.59
C PRO A 88 21.09 2.66 10.55
N ILE A 89 21.63 2.90 11.74
CA ILE A 89 20.94 3.63 12.84
C ILE A 89 20.55 5.07 12.48
N ASP A 90 21.30 5.68 11.58
CA ASP A 90 21.15 7.05 11.06
C ASP A 90 20.00 7.20 10.05
N VAL A 91 19.44 6.09 9.54
CA VAL A 91 18.31 6.11 8.63
C VAL A 91 16.99 6.05 9.40
N ASN A 92 16.12 7.04 9.23
CA ASN A 92 14.80 7.02 9.87
C ASN A 92 13.91 5.88 9.33
N ILE A 93 13.07 5.30 10.20
CA ILE A 93 12.10 4.26 9.82
C ILE A 93 10.70 4.88 9.79
N ALA A 94 10.07 4.83 8.62
CA ALA A 94 8.69 5.28 8.41
C ALA A 94 8.12 4.62 7.15
N ASN A 95 6.79 4.59 7.03
CA ASN A 95 6.13 4.28 5.76
C ASN A 95 6.30 5.48 4.83
N THR A 96 7.23 5.38 3.88
CA THR A 96 7.55 6.47 2.94
C THR A 96 8.47 6.01 1.81
N SER A 97 8.80 6.90 0.88
CA SER A 97 9.90 6.70 -0.07
C SER A 97 11.26 6.98 0.57
N LEU A 98 12.22 6.06 0.43
CA LEU A 98 13.59 6.20 0.94
C LEU A 98 14.62 6.07 -0.19
N ASN A 99 15.57 7.01 -0.29
CA ASN A 99 16.79 6.82 -1.07
C ASN A 99 17.87 6.20 -0.17
N TRP A 100 18.21 4.93 -0.39
CA TRP A 100 19.21 4.22 0.40
C TRP A 100 19.96 3.15 -0.41
N SER A 101 21.25 3.03 -0.13
CA SER A 101 22.18 2.11 -0.81
C SER A 101 22.07 2.19 -2.34
N GLY A 102 22.09 3.43 -2.86
CA GLY A 102 22.04 3.74 -4.30
C GLY A 102 20.73 3.38 -5.01
N ARG A 103 19.63 3.17 -4.27
CA ARG A 103 18.31 2.86 -4.83
C ARG A 103 17.21 3.62 -4.09
N ARG A 104 16.14 3.99 -4.81
CA ARG A 104 14.90 4.52 -4.22
C ARG A 104 13.92 3.37 -3.94
N TRP A 105 13.47 3.28 -2.69
CA TRP A 105 12.64 2.22 -2.16
C TRP A 105 11.32 2.77 -1.66
N ALA A 106 10.26 1.97 -1.74
CA ALA A 106 9.10 2.13 -0.86
C ALA A 106 9.43 1.41 0.46
N MET A 107 9.64 2.16 1.54
CA MET A 107 9.81 1.60 2.88
C MET A 107 8.44 1.36 3.51
N ILE A 108 8.27 0.18 4.10
CA ILE A 108 7.07 -0.23 4.80
C ILE A 108 7.48 -0.86 6.13
N MET A 109 6.88 -0.43 7.22
CA MET A 109 7.13 -0.97 8.55
C MET A 109 6.39 -2.28 8.78
N LEU A 110 7.05 -3.21 9.46
CA LEU A 110 6.45 -4.42 9.99
C LEU A 110 5.90 -4.18 11.42
N PRO A 111 4.83 -4.90 11.83
CA PRO A 111 4.05 -5.83 11.02
C PRO A 111 3.12 -5.09 10.05
N VAL A 112 2.92 -5.68 8.87
CA VAL A 112 1.95 -5.19 7.89
C VAL A 112 0.54 -5.67 8.23
N PRO A 113 -0.52 -5.04 7.70
CA PRO A 113 -1.89 -5.49 7.94
C PRO A 113 -2.09 -6.97 7.61
N THR A 114 -2.86 -7.66 8.45
CA THR A 114 -3.21 -9.07 8.26
C THR A 114 -4.20 -9.24 7.11
N ASP A 115 -5.18 -8.34 7.00
CA ASP A 115 -6.08 -8.29 5.86
C ASP A 115 -5.32 -8.03 4.56
N LYS A 116 -5.67 -8.80 3.53
CA LYS A 116 -4.99 -8.76 2.24
C LYS A 116 -5.21 -7.45 1.49
N PHE A 117 -6.43 -6.91 1.51
CA PHE A 117 -6.74 -5.69 0.79
C PHE A 117 -6.10 -4.48 1.47
N ASP A 118 -6.12 -4.42 2.80
CA ASP A 118 -5.44 -3.37 3.56
C ASP A 118 -3.94 -3.39 3.34
N ARG A 119 -3.33 -4.59 3.31
CA ARG A 119 -1.90 -4.74 3.00
C ARG A 119 -1.57 -4.32 1.57
N ILE A 120 -2.35 -4.75 0.58
CA ILE A 120 -2.16 -4.31 -0.81
C ILE A 120 -2.31 -2.78 -0.91
N ASN A 121 -3.29 -2.20 -0.23
CA ASN A 121 -3.52 -0.76 -0.21
C ASN A 121 -2.31 -0.01 0.36
N LEU A 122 -1.78 -0.44 1.50
CA LEU A 122 -0.55 0.11 2.09
C LEU A 122 0.63 0.02 1.11
N PHE A 123 0.87 -1.16 0.53
CA PHE A 123 2.01 -1.37 -0.36
C PHE A 123 1.89 -0.54 -1.65
N ALA A 124 0.68 -0.43 -2.20
CA ALA A 124 0.42 0.39 -3.37
C ALA A 124 0.60 1.89 -3.06
N HIS A 125 0.15 2.35 -1.90
CA HIS A 125 0.32 3.72 -1.41
C HIS A 125 1.81 4.09 -1.31
N GLU A 126 2.62 3.29 -0.63
CA GLU A 126 4.05 3.57 -0.51
C GLU A 126 4.80 3.43 -1.84
N SER A 127 4.39 2.49 -2.69
CA SER A 127 4.95 2.33 -4.04
C SER A 127 4.64 3.54 -4.93
N PHE A 128 3.49 4.17 -4.73
CA PHE A 128 3.10 5.41 -5.41
C PHE A 128 4.00 6.58 -5.00
N HIS A 129 4.22 6.80 -3.69
CA HIS A 129 5.16 7.83 -3.20
C HIS A 129 6.60 7.65 -3.70
N LYS A 130 7.01 6.40 -3.88
CA LYS A 130 8.32 6.09 -4.47
C LYS A 130 8.38 6.50 -5.95
N SER A 131 7.27 6.46 -6.69
CA SER A 131 7.28 6.64 -8.14
C SER A 131 7.44 8.12 -8.54
N PRO A 132 8.57 8.50 -9.13
CA PRO A 132 8.91 9.92 -9.35
C PRO A 132 8.15 10.58 -10.51
N THR A 133 7.28 9.86 -11.24
CA THR A 133 6.85 10.28 -12.60
C THR A 133 5.38 10.04 -12.90
N ILE A 134 4.56 9.62 -11.93
CA ILE A 134 3.16 9.24 -12.25
C ILE A 134 2.26 10.45 -12.47
N ILE A 135 2.67 11.60 -11.95
CA ILE A 135 1.90 12.83 -12.03
C ILE A 135 2.90 13.88 -12.49
N GLY A 136 2.71 14.45 -13.68
CA GLY A 136 3.57 15.51 -14.27
C GLY A 136 3.52 16.84 -13.52
N PHE A 137 3.25 16.80 -12.21
CA PHE A 137 3.09 17.93 -11.32
C PHE A 137 4.06 17.80 -10.15
N GLN A 138 4.56 18.93 -9.68
CA GLN A 138 5.34 18.99 -8.45
C GLN A 138 4.40 18.78 -7.26
N LEU A 139 4.63 17.73 -6.48
CA LEU A 139 3.86 17.46 -5.27
C LEU A 139 4.39 18.34 -4.13
N PHE A 140 3.50 19.09 -3.50
CA PHE A 140 3.77 19.80 -2.25
C PHE A 140 3.22 18.97 -1.09
N ASN A 141 3.95 18.93 0.03
CA ASN A 141 3.58 18.12 1.20
C ASN A 141 3.05 19.03 2.32
N THR A 142 2.19 19.98 1.99
CA THR A 142 1.49 20.76 3.01
C THR A 142 0.48 19.85 3.72
N ASP A 143 0.53 19.79 5.05
CA ASP A 143 -0.35 18.90 5.82
C ASP A 143 -1.83 19.26 5.62
N ASN A 144 -2.60 18.29 5.12
CA ASN A 144 -4.04 18.40 4.90
C ASN A 144 -4.76 17.15 5.43
N ASN A 145 -4.52 16.84 6.71
CA ASN A 145 -4.98 15.61 7.37
C ASN A 145 -6.50 15.40 7.33
N HIS A 146 -7.28 16.46 7.16
CA HIS A 146 -8.73 16.37 6.99
C HIS A 146 -9.15 15.66 5.70
N LEU A 147 -8.27 15.61 4.69
CA LEU A 147 -8.51 14.91 3.41
C LEU A 147 -8.32 13.39 3.51
N ASP A 148 -7.63 12.90 4.55
CA ASP A 148 -7.27 11.47 4.69
C ASP A 148 -8.34 10.65 5.46
N GLN A 149 -9.33 11.33 6.06
CA GLN A 149 -10.42 10.69 6.80
C GLN A 149 -11.62 10.34 5.90
N ARG A 150 -12.71 9.79 6.48
CA ARG A 150 -14.05 9.62 5.83
C ARG A 150 -14.67 10.93 5.29
N ARG A 151 -13.91 12.02 5.31
CA ARG A 151 -14.32 13.40 5.13
C ARG A 151 -13.81 14.01 3.83
N ARG A 152 -13.09 13.22 3.02
CA ARG A 152 -12.87 13.47 1.58
C ARG A 152 -14.19 13.51 0.78
N THR A 153 -15.32 13.19 1.39
CA THR A 153 -16.66 13.23 0.77
C THR A 153 -16.94 14.57 0.11
N TYR A 154 -16.70 15.71 0.79
CA TYR A 154 -16.97 17.02 0.18
C TYR A 154 -16.02 17.34 -0.98
N LEU A 155 -14.75 16.94 -0.89
CA LEU A 155 -13.83 17.05 -2.01
C LEU A 155 -14.27 16.18 -3.20
N ARG A 156 -14.79 14.97 -2.96
CA ARG A 156 -15.33 14.10 -4.01
C ARG A 156 -16.60 14.68 -4.64
N LEU A 157 -17.51 15.23 -3.83
CA LEU A 157 -18.73 15.89 -4.31
C LEU A 157 -18.39 17.13 -5.15
N GLU A 158 -17.42 17.92 -4.70
CA GLU A 158 -16.86 19.04 -5.46
C GLU A 158 -16.32 18.59 -6.82
N LEU A 159 -15.48 17.54 -6.85
CA LEU A 159 -14.93 16.99 -8.11
C LEU A 159 -16.02 16.44 -9.03
N GLU A 160 -17.04 15.75 -8.50
CA GLU A 160 -18.17 15.27 -9.30
C GLU A 160 -19.03 16.43 -9.86
N ALA A 161 -19.25 17.49 -9.08
CA ALA A 161 -19.94 18.68 -9.55
C ALA A 161 -19.14 19.40 -10.65
N LEU A 162 -17.82 19.57 -10.47
CA LEU A 162 -16.93 20.11 -11.51
C LEU A 162 -16.94 19.26 -12.77
N ARG A 163 -16.91 17.92 -12.64
CA ARG A 163 -17.01 17.01 -13.79
C ARG A 163 -18.34 17.19 -14.53
N LYS A 164 -19.46 17.35 -13.82
CA LYS A 164 -20.75 17.65 -14.45
C LYS A 164 -20.76 19.01 -15.14
N ALA A 165 -20.14 20.04 -14.53
CA ALA A 165 -20.01 21.36 -15.13
C ALA A 165 -19.25 21.33 -16.46
N VAL A 166 -18.13 20.59 -16.53
CA VAL A 166 -17.33 20.42 -17.76
C VAL A 166 -18.11 19.71 -18.87
N ASN A 167 -19.01 18.79 -18.51
CA ASN A 167 -19.81 18.02 -19.48
C ASN A 167 -21.18 18.66 -19.79
N ALA A 168 -21.53 19.78 -19.16
CA ALA A 168 -22.82 20.42 -19.34
C ALA A 168 -22.87 21.19 -20.67
N ILE A 169 -24.05 21.20 -21.28
CA ILE A 169 -24.26 21.82 -22.61
C ILE A 169 -24.84 23.23 -22.46
N THR A 170 -25.71 23.42 -21.47
CA THR A 170 -26.41 24.70 -21.29
C THR A 170 -25.72 25.61 -20.26
N PRO A 171 -25.74 26.94 -20.46
CA PRO A 171 -25.22 27.88 -19.46
C PRO A 171 -25.87 27.74 -18.08
N SER A 172 -27.14 27.36 -18.01
CA SER A 172 -27.86 27.11 -16.76
C SER A 172 -27.32 25.92 -15.99
N GLU A 173 -27.04 24.80 -16.68
CA GLU A 173 -26.46 23.61 -16.06
C GLU A 173 -25.03 23.85 -15.61
N ILE A 174 -24.23 24.53 -16.44
CA ILE A 174 -22.86 24.94 -16.08
C ILE A 174 -22.90 25.76 -14.78
N LYS A 175 -23.78 26.78 -14.71
CA LYS A 175 -23.90 27.63 -13.53
C LYS A 175 -24.35 26.85 -12.30
N LEU A 176 -25.31 25.94 -12.44
CA LEU A 176 -25.79 25.09 -11.34
C LEU A 176 -24.65 24.23 -10.79
N TYR A 177 -23.97 23.46 -11.64
CA TYR A 177 -22.92 22.54 -11.20
C TYR A 177 -21.67 23.26 -10.67
N LEU A 178 -21.32 24.43 -11.21
CA LEU A 178 -20.28 25.27 -10.62
C LEU A 178 -20.68 25.79 -9.24
N SER A 179 -21.95 26.18 -9.06
CA SER A 179 -22.45 26.63 -7.75
C SER A 179 -22.39 25.51 -6.72
N ASP A 180 -22.77 24.28 -7.10
CA ASP A 180 -22.67 23.10 -6.24
C ASP A 180 -21.21 22.81 -5.84
N ALA A 181 -20.27 22.86 -6.79
CA ALA A 181 -18.86 22.66 -6.51
C ALA A 181 -18.32 23.68 -5.49
N LEU A 182 -18.62 24.96 -5.70
CA LEU A 182 -18.22 26.04 -4.79
C LEU A 182 -18.90 25.93 -3.42
N LEU A 183 -20.13 25.44 -3.36
CA LEU A 183 -20.84 25.18 -2.11
C LEU A 183 -20.14 24.08 -1.30
N PHE A 184 -19.78 22.96 -1.92
CA PHE A 184 -19.06 21.89 -1.25
C PHE A 184 -17.68 22.34 -0.75
N ARG A 185 -16.95 23.11 -1.57
CA ARG A 185 -15.67 23.72 -1.16
C ARG A 185 -15.85 24.64 0.06
N LYS A 186 -16.80 25.57 -0.02
CA LYS A 186 -17.08 26.52 1.06
C LYS A 186 -17.49 25.83 2.36
N TYR A 187 -18.36 24.82 2.27
CA TYR A 187 -18.75 24.04 3.44
C TYR A 187 -17.55 23.31 4.05
N ARG A 188 -16.72 22.67 3.23
CA ARG A 188 -15.50 22.00 3.68
C ARG A 188 -14.54 22.97 4.38
N TYR A 189 -14.33 24.17 3.86
CA TYR A 189 -13.51 25.19 4.54
C TYR A 189 -14.14 25.70 5.84
N SER A 190 -15.47 25.78 5.93
CA SER A 190 -16.13 26.21 7.17
C SER A 190 -15.94 25.24 8.34
N ILE A 191 -15.76 23.94 8.05
CA ILE A 191 -15.52 22.91 9.08
C ILE A 191 -14.01 22.66 9.32
N TYR A 192 -13.14 23.25 8.49
CA TYR A 192 -11.67 23.14 8.59
C TYR A 192 -11.01 24.52 8.42
N PRO A 193 -10.88 25.29 9.51
CA PRO A 193 -10.17 26.57 9.48
C PRO A 193 -8.74 26.41 8.94
N GLY A 194 -8.34 27.27 7.99
CA GLY A 194 -7.03 27.25 7.36
C GLY A 194 -6.91 26.31 6.14
N ALA A 195 -7.92 25.47 5.87
CA ALA A 195 -7.91 24.57 4.72
C ALA A 195 -7.90 25.30 3.38
N ASP A 196 -8.46 26.50 3.31
CA ASP A 196 -8.36 27.39 2.15
C ASP A 196 -6.91 27.74 1.80
N THR A 197 -6.04 27.88 2.80
CA THR A 197 -4.62 28.17 2.59
C THR A 197 -3.82 26.90 2.35
N THR A 198 -3.99 25.88 3.20
CA THR A 198 -3.18 24.67 3.15
C THR A 198 -3.49 23.79 1.94
N GLU A 199 -4.73 23.75 1.48
CA GLU A 199 -5.08 23.00 0.27
C GLU A 199 -4.68 23.74 -0.99
N ASN A 200 -4.86 25.07 -1.05
CA ASN A 200 -4.38 25.83 -2.20
C ASN A 200 -2.87 25.65 -2.37
N ALA A 201 -2.10 25.60 -1.28
CA ALA A 201 -0.66 25.31 -1.34
C ALA A 201 -0.33 23.93 -1.96
N LEU A 202 -1.29 23.01 -2.07
CA LEU A 202 -1.15 21.75 -2.82
C LEU A 202 -1.50 21.89 -4.32
N GLU A 203 -2.44 22.78 -4.65
CA GLU A 203 -3.09 22.87 -5.97
C GLU A 203 -2.56 23.99 -6.85
N LEU A 204 -2.32 25.16 -6.27
CA LEU A 204 -2.04 26.42 -6.94
C LEU A 204 -0.91 27.14 -6.20
N LYS A 205 0.05 27.69 -6.95
CA LYS A 205 1.03 28.62 -6.37
C LYS A 205 0.35 29.93 -5.96
#